data_AF-A0A6I0JW57-F1
#
_entry.id   AF-A0A6I0JW57-F1
#
_cell.length_a   1.000
_cell.length_b   1.000
_cell.length_c   1.000
_cell.angle_alpha   90.00
_cell.angle_beta   90.00
_cell.angle_gamma   90.00
#
_symmetry.space_group_name_H-M   'P 1'
#
loop_
_entity.id
_entity.type
_entity.pdbx_description
1 polymer ?
#
loop_
_entity_poly.entity_id
_entity_poly.type
_entity_poly.pdbx_seq_one_letter_code
_entity_poly.pdbx_strand_id
1 'polypeptide(L)'
;MRTYLYCEAGFVEKAQWLPNSWVNVVCPDSSDFKFLTETLKVPESFLNDIADTDERPRTETEGNWLLTILRIPVQNAQSSIPYTTVPIGIITNNEIIVSVCYHQTDMIPDFIEHTRRKGIEVRNKLDLIFRLIYSSAVWFLKYLKQINIDITAAEKELE
;
A
#
# COMPACT_ATOMS: atom_id res chain seq x y z
N MET A 1 12.05 3.07 -2.23
CA MET A 1 11.69 4.35 -2.89
C MET A 1 10.57 5.03 -2.11
N ARG A 2 10.91 6.17 -1.52
CA ARG A 2 10.00 6.98 -0.70
C ARG A 2 9.49 8.18 -1.49
N THR A 3 8.21 8.49 -1.30
CA THR A 3 7.50 9.61 -1.93
C THR A 3 6.69 10.36 -0.87
N TYR A 4 6.50 11.67 -1.07
CA TYR A 4 5.72 12.52 -0.18
C TYR A 4 4.50 13.04 -0.93
N LEU A 5 3.31 12.68 -0.46
CA LEU A 5 2.05 12.94 -1.15
C LEU A 5 1.21 13.90 -0.32
N TYR A 6 0.88 15.05 -0.89
CA TYR A 6 0.02 16.05 -0.26
C TYR A 6 -1.33 16.08 -0.96
N CYS A 7 -2.42 16.18 -0.19
CA CYS A 7 -3.77 16.15 -0.74
C CYS A 7 -4.26 17.58 -1.07
N GLU A 8 -4.23 17.93 -2.35
CA GLU A 8 -4.67 19.21 -2.93
C GLU A 8 -5.45 18.91 -4.22
N ALA A 9 -6.78 18.68 -4.13
CA ALA A 9 -7.60 18.15 -5.24
C ALA A 9 -7.09 16.79 -5.78
N GLY A 10 -6.81 15.86 -4.86
CA GLY A 10 -6.12 14.59 -5.13
C GLY A 10 -4.71 14.59 -4.57
N PHE A 11 -3.99 13.46 -4.69
CA PHE A 11 -2.61 13.39 -4.23
C PHE A 11 -1.62 13.96 -5.26
N VAL A 12 -0.78 14.88 -4.79
CA VAL A 12 0.30 15.50 -5.54
C VAL A 12 1.61 15.23 -4.84
N GLU A 13 2.62 14.79 -5.59
CA GLU A 13 3.95 14.54 -5.06
C GLU A 13 4.67 15.85 -4.72
N LYS A 14 5.35 15.90 -3.58
CA LYS A 14 6.15 17.03 -3.11
C LYS A 14 7.61 16.58 -2.95
N ALA A 15 8.55 17.48 -3.20
CA ALA A 15 9.99 17.19 -3.08
C ALA A 15 10.44 16.97 -1.63
N GLN A 16 9.69 17.50 -0.66
CA GLN A 16 10.01 17.44 0.76
C GLN A 16 8.78 17.01 1.56
N TRP A 17 9.03 16.37 2.70
CA TRP A 17 7.99 16.05 3.65
C TRP A 17 7.40 17.33 4.26
N LEU A 18 6.07 17.45 4.20
CA LEU A 18 5.30 18.51 4.85
C LEU A 18 4.35 17.90 5.89
N PRO A 19 3.97 18.63 6.95
CA PRO A 19 2.92 18.18 7.87
C PRO A 19 1.64 17.78 7.12
N ASN A 20 0.95 16.75 7.59
CA ASN A 20 -0.23 16.15 6.95
C ASN A 20 0.02 15.49 5.57
N SER A 21 1.28 15.37 5.13
CA SER A 21 1.59 14.56 3.94
C SER A 21 1.45 13.07 4.27
N TRP A 22 0.96 12.31 3.29
CA TRP A 22 1.11 10.86 3.27
C TRP A 22 2.51 10.51 2.77
N VAL A 23 3.30 9.85 3.61
CA VAL A 23 4.60 9.29 3.23
C VAL A 23 4.38 7.87 2.70
N ASN A 24 4.64 7.65 1.42
CA ASN A 24 4.53 6.31 0.83
C ASN A 24 5.92 5.75 0.53
N VAL A 25 6.22 4.58 1.09
CA VAL A 25 7.49 3.87 0.94
C VAL A 25 7.24 2.51 0.29
N VAL A 26 7.81 2.30 -0.89
CA VAL A 26 7.74 1.02 -1.62
C VAL A 26 9.15 0.49 -1.80
N CYS A 27 9.40 -0.77 -1.46
CA CYS A 27 10.73 -1.38 -1.40
C CYS A 27 11.70 -0.49 -0.60
N PRO A 28 11.53 -0.39 0.75
CA PRO A 28 12.35 0.46 1.60
C PRO A 28 13.82 0.06 1.53
N ASP A 29 14.70 1.07 1.54
CA ASP A 29 16.14 0.89 1.71
C ASP A 29 16.60 1.36 3.10
N SER A 30 17.89 1.21 3.41
CA SER A 30 18.45 1.60 4.71
C SER A 30 18.27 3.09 5.04
N SER A 31 18.19 3.97 4.05
CA SER A 31 17.92 5.39 4.24
C SER A 31 16.46 5.67 4.56
N ASP A 32 15.55 4.88 3.98
CA ASP A 32 14.12 4.89 4.30
C ASP A 32 13.89 4.41 5.73
N PHE A 33 14.52 3.30 6.14
CA PHE A 33 14.43 2.81 7.51
C PHE A 33 14.86 3.85 8.53
N LYS A 34 16.04 4.46 8.36
CA LYS A 34 16.51 5.53 9.26
C LYS A 34 15.54 6.70 9.31
N PHE A 35 14.99 7.12 8.18
CA PHE A 35 13.99 8.18 8.16
C PHE A 35 12.73 7.80 8.94
N LEU A 36 12.21 6.58 8.75
CA LEU A 36 11.02 6.09 9.45
C LEU A 36 11.24 6.01 10.97
N THR A 37 12.35 5.44 11.42
CA THR A 37 12.61 5.18 12.85
C THR A 37 13.20 6.39 13.58
N GLU A 38 14.17 7.09 12.97
CA GLU A 38 14.87 8.19 13.63
C GLU A 38 14.16 9.54 13.43
N THR A 39 13.54 9.79 12.27
CA THR A 39 12.84 11.06 11.98
C THR A 39 11.37 10.99 12.33
N LEU A 40 10.63 10.03 11.78
CA LEU A 40 9.18 9.90 12.02
C LEU A 40 8.85 9.16 13.32
N LYS A 41 9.83 8.52 13.98
CA LYS A 41 9.66 7.77 15.22
C LYS A 41 8.64 6.62 15.11
N VAL A 42 8.55 6.01 13.93
CA VAL A 42 7.74 4.80 13.70
C VAL A 42 8.33 3.65 14.53
N PRO A 43 7.50 2.89 15.27
CA PRO A 43 7.96 1.70 15.99
C PRO A 43 8.63 0.68 15.07
N GLU A 44 9.80 0.17 15.45
CA GLU A 44 10.51 -0.86 14.67
C GLU A 44 9.74 -2.19 14.61
N SER A 45 9.00 -2.52 15.68
CA SER A 45 8.06 -3.65 15.75
C SER A 45 7.14 -3.68 14.53
N PHE A 46 6.52 -2.54 14.20
CA PHE A 46 5.62 -2.43 13.06
C PHE A 46 6.32 -2.69 11.73
N LEU A 47 7.55 -2.18 11.55
CA LEU A 47 8.30 -2.40 10.31
C LEU A 47 8.69 -3.86 10.12
N ASN A 48 8.96 -4.57 11.23
CA ASN A 48 9.25 -6.00 11.23
C ASN A 48 8.01 -6.83 10.88
N ASP A 49 6.86 -6.51 11.47
CA ASP A 49 5.59 -7.17 11.15
C ASP A 49 5.23 -7.01 9.66
N ILE A 50 5.42 -5.81 9.10
CA ILE A 50 5.13 -5.56 7.66
C ILE A 50 6.14 -6.27 6.74
N ALA A 51 7.35 -6.56 7.23
CA ALA A 51 8.38 -7.26 6.45
C ALA A 51 8.09 -8.76 6.31
N ASP A 52 7.33 -9.34 7.24
CA ASP A 52 6.97 -10.75 7.20
C ASP A 52 5.93 -11.02 6.09
N THR A 53 6.35 -11.79 5.08
CA THR A 53 5.52 -12.16 3.92
C THR A 53 4.25 -12.93 4.29
N ASP A 54 4.27 -13.63 5.43
CA ASP A 54 3.16 -14.45 5.93
C ASP A 54 2.26 -13.71 6.94
N GLU A 55 2.57 -12.43 7.22
CA GLU A 55 1.78 -11.61 8.14
C GLU A 55 0.31 -11.49 7.68
N ARG A 56 -0.59 -11.50 8.66
CA ARG A 56 -2.03 -11.52 8.46
C ARG A 56 -2.61 -10.11 8.58
N PRO A 57 -3.65 -9.79 7.80
CA PRO A 57 -4.34 -8.51 7.95
C PRO A 57 -4.89 -8.35 9.37
N ARG A 58 -4.51 -7.26 10.03
CA ARG A 58 -4.95 -6.90 11.37
C ARG A 58 -4.72 -5.41 11.63
N THR A 59 -5.34 -4.91 12.69
CA THR A 59 -5.01 -3.61 13.27
C THR A 59 -4.34 -3.80 14.61
N GLU A 60 -3.28 -3.05 14.87
CA GLU A 60 -2.55 -3.05 16.13
C GLU A 60 -2.27 -1.63 16.59
N THR A 61 -2.26 -1.42 17.90
CA THR A 61 -1.96 -0.13 18.51
C THR A 61 -0.78 -0.25 19.47
N GLU A 62 0.20 0.63 19.32
CA GLU A 62 1.34 0.76 20.22
C GLU A 62 1.45 2.23 20.65
N GLY A 63 1.09 2.53 21.89
CA GLY A 63 1.01 3.91 22.38
C GLY A 63 -0.01 4.76 21.59
N ASN A 64 0.45 5.81 20.93
CA ASN A 64 -0.38 6.68 20.07
C ASN A 64 -0.34 6.29 18.59
N TRP A 65 0.33 5.19 18.25
CA TRP A 65 0.41 4.69 16.89
C TRP A 65 -0.64 3.62 16.63
N LEU A 66 -1.17 3.63 15.42
CA LEU A 66 -2.04 2.61 14.84
C LEU A 66 -1.36 2.04 13.61
N LEU A 67 -1.08 0.75 13.63
CA LEU A 67 -0.71 -0.05 12.47
C LEU A 67 -1.98 -0.72 11.90
N THR A 68 -2.21 -0.57 10.61
CA THR A 68 -3.19 -1.35 9.85
C THR A 68 -2.45 -2.15 8.80
N ILE A 69 -2.44 -3.47 8.92
CA ILE A 69 -1.87 -4.38 7.94
C ILE A 69 -2.98 -4.85 7.00
N LEU A 70 -2.76 -4.67 5.70
CA LEU A 70 -3.62 -5.19 4.65
C LEU A 70 -2.81 -6.15 3.78
N ARG A 71 -3.47 -7.14 3.19
CA ARG A 71 -2.88 -7.89 2.07
C ARG A 71 -3.38 -7.32 0.76
N ILE A 72 -2.45 -7.09 -0.14
CA ILE A 72 -2.74 -6.59 -1.50
C ILE A 72 -2.32 -7.64 -2.52
N PRO A 73 -3.06 -7.80 -3.61
CA PRO A 73 -2.69 -8.73 -4.65
C PRO A 73 -1.62 -8.10 -5.54
N VAL A 74 -0.63 -8.89 -5.91
CA VAL A 74 0.46 -8.48 -6.81
C VAL A 74 0.71 -9.54 -7.86
N GLN A 75 1.16 -9.10 -9.03
CA GLN A 75 1.63 -10.02 -10.06
C GLN A 75 3.03 -10.51 -9.71
N ASN A 76 3.28 -11.79 -9.97
CA ASN A 76 4.58 -12.41 -9.85
C ASN A 76 5.03 -12.91 -11.23
N ALA A 77 5.60 -11.99 -12.01
CA ALA A 77 6.02 -12.27 -13.39
C ALA A 77 7.15 -13.31 -13.50
N GLN A 78 7.83 -13.63 -12.39
CA GLN A 78 8.99 -14.54 -12.36
C GLN A 78 8.63 -15.94 -11.82
N SER A 79 7.37 -16.18 -11.47
CA SER A 79 6.91 -17.43 -10.86
C SER A 79 5.95 -18.18 -11.77
N SER A 80 5.92 -19.52 -11.61
CA SER A 80 4.87 -20.36 -12.21
C SER A 80 3.48 -20.06 -11.64
N ILE A 81 3.41 -19.42 -10.47
CA ILE A 81 2.17 -18.91 -9.87
C ILE A 81 2.11 -17.40 -10.16
N PRO A 82 1.25 -16.95 -11.10
CA PRO A 82 1.30 -15.59 -11.65
C PRO A 82 0.81 -14.50 -10.69
N TYR A 83 0.09 -14.88 -9.63
CA TYR A 83 -0.46 -13.95 -8.65
C TYR A 83 -0.14 -14.42 -7.23
N THR A 84 0.27 -13.47 -6.40
CA THR A 84 0.43 -13.69 -4.96
C THR A 84 -0.17 -12.52 -4.19
N THR A 85 -0.13 -12.58 -2.87
CA THR A 85 -0.50 -11.47 -2.01
C THR A 85 0.67 -11.12 -1.11
N VAL A 86 0.81 -9.84 -0.80
CA VAL A 86 1.89 -9.31 0.03
C VAL A 86 1.31 -8.34 1.06
N PRO A 87 1.94 -8.19 2.23
CA PRO A 87 1.53 -7.21 3.21
C PRO A 87 1.85 -5.78 2.75
N ILE A 88 0.95 -4.86 3.08
CA ILE A 88 1.19 -3.43 3.14
C ILE A 88 0.79 -2.95 4.52
N GLY A 89 1.67 -2.19 5.17
CA GLY A 89 1.38 -1.54 6.43
C GLY A 89 0.99 -0.09 6.22
N ILE A 90 -0.09 0.33 6.86
CA ILE A 90 -0.49 1.73 6.97
C ILE A 90 -0.33 2.12 8.44
N ILE A 91 0.65 2.96 8.71
CA ILE A 91 1.06 3.38 10.05
C ILE A 91 0.62 4.82 10.25
N THR A 92 -0.14 5.08 11.29
CA THR A 92 -0.69 6.41 11.55
C THR A 92 -0.59 6.79 13.02
N ASN A 93 -0.41 8.08 13.29
CA ASN A 93 -0.65 8.67 14.61
C ASN A 93 -1.48 9.96 14.43
N ASN A 94 -1.43 10.90 15.36
CA ASN A 94 -2.21 12.14 15.27
C ASN A 94 -1.72 13.10 14.16
N GLU A 95 -0.47 12.97 13.71
CA GLU A 95 0.18 13.94 12.81
C GLU A 95 0.72 13.29 11.53
N ILE A 96 1.00 11.99 11.59
CA ILE A 96 1.76 11.26 10.57
C ILE A 96 0.91 10.16 9.97
N ILE A 97 1.02 10.02 8.65
CA ILE A 97 0.45 8.94 7.86
C ILE A 97 1.57 8.37 6.99
N VAL A 98 1.89 7.09 7.18
CA VAL A 98 2.90 6.37 6.40
C VAL A 98 2.29 5.10 5.83
N SER A 99 2.60 4.77 4.58
CA SER A 99 2.46 3.40 4.08
C SER A 99 3.82 2.81 3.77
N VAL A 100 4.01 1.53 4.10
CA VAL A 100 5.21 0.77 3.81
C VAL A 100 4.81 -0.53 3.12
N CYS A 101 5.38 -0.81 1.95
CA CYS A 101 5.26 -2.09 1.28
C CYS A 101 6.65 -2.56 0.85
N TYR A 102 7.02 -3.80 1.20
CA TYR A 102 8.31 -4.37 0.84
C TYR A 102 8.39 -4.86 -0.61
N HIS A 103 7.26 -4.85 -1.32
CA HIS A 103 7.11 -5.39 -2.66
C HIS A 103 6.65 -4.30 -3.61
N GLN A 104 7.06 -4.39 -4.88
CA GLN A 104 6.50 -3.54 -5.92
C GLN A 104 5.01 -3.80 -6.07
N THR A 105 4.23 -2.74 -6.26
CA THR A 105 2.78 -2.81 -6.40
C THR A 105 2.28 -1.72 -7.33
N ASP A 106 1.38 -2.10 -8.24
CA ASP A 106 0.69 -1.18 -9.14
C ASP A 106 -0.51 -0.50 -8.47
N MET A 107 -0.97 -1.04 -7.32
CA MET A 107 -2.16 -0.56 -6.62
C MET A 107 -1.99 0.87 -6.13
N ILE A 108 -0.83 1.21 -5.56
CA ILE A 108 -0.58 2.54 -4.98
C ILE A 108 -0.44 3.62 -6.07
N PRO A 109 0.37 3.44 -7.13
CA PRO A 109 0.40 4.38 -8.25
C PRO A 109 -0.98 4.61 -8.90
N ASP A 110 -1.73 3.54 -9.16
CA ASP A 110 -3.09 3.63 -9.72
C ASP A 110 -4.05 4.36 -8.79
N PHE A 111 -3.98 4.11 -7.48
CA PHE A 111 -4.75 4.84 -6.48
C PHE A 111 -4.45 6.34 -6.50
N ILE A 112 -3.18 6.73 -6.50
CA ILE A 112 -2.75 8.14 -6.57
C ILE A 112 -3.28 8.80 -7.85
N GLU A 113 -3.08 8.16 -9.01
CA GLU A 113 -3.57 8.67 -10.29
C GLU A 113 -5.10 8.80 -10.30
N HIS A 114 -5.81 7.80 -9.78
CA HIS A 114 -7.26 7.81 -9.69
C HIS A 114 -7.77 8.99 -8.88
N THR A 115 -7.19 9.24 -7.70
CA THR A 115 -7.60 10.35 -6.83
C THR A 115 -7.40 11.71 -7.51
N ARG A 116 -6.25 11.92 -8.16
CA ARG A 116 -5.95 13.13 -8.93
C ARG A 116 -6.92 13.33 -10.10
N ARG A 117 -7.14 12.29 -10.92
CA ARG A 117 -8.04 12.37 -12.08
C ARG A 117 -9.49 12.68 -11.69
N LYS A 118 -9.93 12.21 -10.53
CA LYS A 118 -11.30 12.39 -10.03
C LYS A 118 -11.45 13.61 -9.10
N GLY A 119 -10.38 14.33 -8.79
CA GLY A 119 -10.40 15.43 -7.82
C GLY A 119 -10.85 14.98 -6.43
N ILE A 120 -10.50 13.75 -6.04
CA ILE A 120 -10.91 13.17 -4.76
C ILE A 120 -10.06 13.76 -3.65
N GLU A 121 -10.69 14.46 -2.73
CA GLU A 121 -10.06 14.90 -1.49
C GLU A 121 -10.11 13.79 -0.44
N VAL A 122 -8.94 13.42 0.09
CA VAL A 122 -8.78 12.51 1.22
C VAL A 122 -8.65 13.33 2.49
N ARG A 123 -9.70 13.27 3.32
CA ARG A 123 -9.91 14.27 4.38
C ARG A 123 -9.09 14.02 5.64
N ASN A 124 -8.76 12.76 5.91
CA ASN A 124 -8.04 12.35 7.11
C ASN A 124 -7.46 10.93 6.95
N LYS A 125 -6.71 10.49 7.97
CA LYS A 125 -6.07 9.18 8.02
C LYS A 125 -7.03 7.99 7.87
N LEU A 126 -8.23 8.05 8.45
CA LEU A 126 -9.21 6.98 8.34
C LEU A 126 -9.81 6.90 6.94
N ASP A 127 -10.11 8.05 6.33
CA ASP A 127 -10.56 8.13 4.93
C ASP A 127 -9.51 7.52 3.99
N LEU A 128 -8.21 7.81 4.20
CA LEU A 128 -7.15 7.17 3.42
C LEU A 128 -7.15 5.65 3.60
N ILE A 129 -7.20 5.16 4.85
CA ILE A 129 -7.21 3.72 5.15
C ILE A 129 -8.40 3.03 4.45
N PHE A 130 -9.62 3.56 4.60
CA PHE A 130 -10.80 2.97 3.96
C PHE A 130 -10.70 2.99 2.44
N ARG A 131 -10.15 4.05 1.85
CA ARG A 131 -9.93 4.13 0.41
C ARG A 131 -8.89 3.15 -0.09
N LEU A 132 -7.81 2.91 0.68
CA LEU A 132 -6.81 1.89 0.35
C LEU A 132 -7.38 0.47 0.46
N ILE A 133 -8.22 0.19 1.47
CA ILE A 133 -8.98 -1.07 1.59
C ILE A 133 -9.91 -1.25 0.38
N TYR A 134 -10.62 -0.20 -0.02
CA TYR A 134 -11.48 -0.28 -1.20
C TYR A 134 -10.67 -0.50 -2.48
N SER A 135 -9.55 0.20 -2.63
CA SER A 135 -8.62 0.01 -3.76
C SER A 135 -8.12 -1.42 -3.82
N SER A 136 -7.71 -2.01 -2.70
CA SER A 136 -7.23 -3.40 -2.68
C SER A 136 -8.33 -4.37 -3.11
N ALA A 137 -9.57 -4.19 -2.66
CA ALA A 137 -10.71 -5.00 -3.10
C ALA A 137 -10.94 -4.92 -4.62
N VAL A 138 -10.84 -3.73 -5.21
CA VAL A 138 -10.94 -3.55 -6.67
C VAL A 138 -9.83 -4.29 -7.40
N TRP A 139 -8.60 -4.22 -6.90
CA TRP A 139 -7.45 -4.94 -7.47
C TRP A 139 -7.58 -6.46 -7.35
N PHE A 140 -8.13 -6.98 -6.25
CA PHE A 140 -8.45 -8.40 -6.13
C PHE A 140 -9.45 -8.84 -7.22
N LEU A 141 -10.53 -8.09 -7.40
CA LEU A 141 -11.52 -8.40 -8.44
C LEU A 141 -10.92 -8.34 -9.85
N LYS A 142 -10.02 -7.37 -10.11
CA LYS A 142 -9.31 -7.24 -11.38
C LYS A 142 -8.49 -8.49 -11.71
N TYR A 143 -7.73 -9.01 -10.75
CA TYR A 143 -6.90 -10.19 -10.98
C TYR A 143 -7.71 -11.49 -10.97
N LEU A 144 -8.75 -11.62 -10.15
CA LEU A 144 -9.67 -12.77 -10.24
C LEU A 144 -10.34 -12.86 -11.62
N LYS A 145 -10.71 -11.71 -12.20
CA LYS A 145 -11.24 -11.67 -13.57
C LYS A 145 -10.20 -12.16 -14.58
N GLN A 146 -8.94 -11.76 -14.45
CA GLN A 146 -7.87 -12.21 -15.34
C GLN A 146 -7.63 -13.72 -15.22
N ILE A 147 -7.54 -14.23 -13.98
CA ILE A 147 -7.41 -15.67 -13.71
C ILE A 147 -8.54 -16.46 -14.38
N ASN A 148 -9.79 -16.00 -14.26
CA ASN A 148 -10.93 -16.65 -14.92
C ASN A 148 -10.80 -16.67 -16.45
N ILE A 149 -10.34 -15.57 -17.06
CA ILE A 149 -10.12 -15.50 -18.51
C ILE A 149 -9.05 -16.51 -18.94
N ASP A 150 -7.95 -16.58 -18.20
CA ASP A 150 -6.81 -17.46 -18.50
C ASP A 150 -7.21 -18.94 -18.34
N ILE A 151 -8.02 -19.27 -17.32
CA ILE A 151 -8.57 -20.62 -17.12
C ILE A 151 -9.45 -21.02 -18.31
N THR A 152 -10.42 -20.17 -18.70
CA THR A 152 -11.31 -20.47 -19.83
C THR A 152 -10.56 -20.60 -21.16
N ALA A 153 -9.48 -19.82 -21.36
CA ALA A 153 -8.63 -19.97 -22.53
C ALA A 153 -7.89 -21.32 -22.55
N ALA A 154 -7.32 -21.73 -21.41
CA ALA A 154 -6.64 -23.01 -21.28
C ALA A 154 -7.59 -24.21 -21.46
N GLU A 155 -8.82 -24.12 -20.95
CA GLU A 155 -9.85 -25.15 -21.16
C GLU A 155 -10.18 -25.34 -22.65
N LYS A 156 -10.29 -24.25 -23.41
CA LYS A 156 -10.58 -24.30 -24.85
C LYS A 156 -9.44 -24.88 -25.69
N GLU A 157 -8.19 -24.74 -25.26
CA GLU A 157 -7.04 -25.34 -25.95
C GLU A 157 -6.92 -26.86 -25.74
N LEU A 158 -7.62 -27.40 -24.74
CA LEU A 158 -7.67 -28.83 -24.43
C LEU A 158 -8.84 -29.57 -25.10
N GLU A 159 -9.80 -28.84 -25.68
CA GLU A 159 -10.89 -29.37 -26.53
C GLU A 159 -10.46 -29.51 -28.00
#